data_AF-A0A4V3CGA1-F1
#
_entry.id   AF-A0A4V3CGA1-F1
#
_cell.length_a   1.000
_cell.length_b   1.000
_cell.length_c   1.000
_cell.angle_alpha   90.00
_cell.angle_beta   90.00
_cell.angle_gamma   90.00
#
_symmetry.space_group_name_H-M   'P 1'
#
loop_
_entity.id
_entity.type
_entity.pdbx_description
1 polymer ?
#
loop_
_entity_poly.entity_id
_entity_poly.type
_entity_poly.pdbx_seq_one_letter_code
_entity_poly.pdbx_strand_id
1 'polypeptide(L)'
;METETASRLLDPLNIATIVVFFTCWWGYSLYAQYNSKRKSCLVSVLHQFRLAWMSRLLRRDNRIADASVMANLERSSLFFASSSLLIIAGLFTAFNYSEKAVGIIADFYLLAPNSQQEWEMKVIMLIVIFVYAFFTFTWSVRQYNFCSVLVGSAPLATERGVDENERQSYATHMARVCSLAANQFNYGLRAYYFAMAFCGWFLGPYFCMASSLMVVLVLYRREFRSKTFKTLNRGLVVNNHAS
;
A
#
# COMPACT_ATOMS: atom_id res chain seq x y z
N MET A 1 25.45 19.43 27.28
CA MET A 1 24.27 18.53 27.32
C MET A 1 23.60 18.42 25.96
N GLU A 2 23.30 19.53 25.25
CA GLU A 2 22.75 19.49 23.87
C GLU A 2 23.70 18.89 22.81
N THR A 3 25.01 19.04 22.99
CA THR A 3 26.03 18.51 22.07
C THR A 3 26.22 16.98 22.19
N GLU A 4 26.05 16.41 23.39
CA GLU A 4 26.09 14.96 23.61
C GLU A 4 24.84 14.26 23.05
N THR A 5 23.67 14.87 23.16
CA THR A 5 22.43 14.31 22.59
C THR A 5 22.41 14.35 21.07
N ALA A 6 22.87 15.44 20.45
CA ALA A 6 23.04 15.51 18.98
C ALA A 6 24.03 14.45 18.48
N SER A 7 25.11 14.18 19.22
CA SER A 7 26.11 13.17 18.87
C SER A 7 25.58 11.73 18.89
N ARG A 8 24.55 11.44 19.70
CA ARG A 8 23.91 10.11 19.79
C ARG A 8 22.81 9.89 18.75
N LEU A 9 22.14 10.95 18.29
CA LEU A 9 21.27 10.90 17.10
C LEU A 9 22.10 10.67 15.83
N LEU A 10 23.31 11.24 15.79
CA LEU A 10 24.32 11.02 14.76
C LEU A 10 25.14 9.74 14.95
N ASP A 11 24.76 8.87 15.91
CA ASP A 11 25.38 7.57 16.06
C ASP A 11 25.31 6.84 14.70
N PRO A 12 26.45 6.40 14.13
CA PRO A 12 26.49 5.71 12.86
C PRO A 12 25.47 4.58 12.74
N LEU A 13 25.12 3.94 13.85
CA LEU A 13 24.12 2.87 13.89
C LEU A 13 22.69 3.37 13.61
N ASN A 14 22.29 4.51 14.17
CA ASN A 14 20.97 5.10 13.95
C ASN A 14 20.83 5.59 12.51
N ILE A 15 21.88 6.23 11.98
CA ILE A 15 21.94 6.65 10.57
C ILE A 15 21.83 5.42 9.65
N ALA A 16 22.62 4.38 9.92
CA ALA A 16 22.57 3.13 9.16
C ALA A 16 21.16 2.50 9.20
N THR A 17 20.48 2.54 10.34
CA THR A 17 19.11 2.01 10.50
C THR A 17 18.12 2.75 9.61
N ILE A 18 18.15 4.09 9.63
CA ILE A 18 17.31 4.93 8.77
C ILE A 18 17.57 4.62 7.31
N VAL A 19 18.86 4.57 6.90
CA VAL A 19 19.25 4.30 5.52
C VAL A 19 18.78 2.91 5.07
N VAL A 20 18.98 1.88 5.89
CA VAL A 20 18.50 0.52 5.60
C VAL A 20 16.99 0.48 5.49
N PHE A 21 16.26 1.12 6.42
CA PHE A 21 14.81 1.19 6.42
C PHE A 21 14.27 1.81 5.13
N PHE A 22 14.75 3.01 4.77
CA PHE A 22 14.31 3.70 3.55
C PHE A 22 14.75 2.98 2.28
N THR A 23 15.94 2.37 2.28
CA THR A 23 16.40 1.54 1.15
C THR A 23 15.50 0.32 0.98
N CYS A 24 15.10 -0.35 2.07
CA CYS A 24 14.18 -1.47 2.02
C CYS A 24 12.81 -1.05 1.49
N TRP A 25 12.25 0.05 1.99
CA TRP A 25 10.94 0.51 1.59
C TRP A 25 10.91 1.06 0.16
N TRP A 26 11.74 2.05 -0.13
CA TRP A 26 11.78 2.69 -1.44
C TRP A 26 12.31 1.72 -2.50
N GLY A 27 13.37 0.98 -2.17
CA GLY A 27 13.94 -0.04 -3.04
C GLY A 27 12.95 -1.14 -3.38
N TYR A 28 12.20 -1.67 -2.40
CA TYR A 28 11.14 -2.64 -2.69
C TYR A 28 10.01 -2.04 -3.52
N SER A 29 9.59 -0.81 -3.23
CA SER A 29 8.49 -0.15 -3.95
C SER A 29 8.85 0.07 -5.42
N LEU A 30 10.06 0.54 -5.71
CA LEU A 30 10.59 0.68 -7.07
C LEU A 30 10.77 -0.68 -7.74
N TYR A 31 11.33 -1.66 -7.04
CA TYR A 31 11.52 -3.02 -7.55
C TYR A 31 10.18 -3.66 -7.98
N ALA A 32 9.15 -3.54 -7.15
CA ALA A 32 7.83 -4.08 -7.44
C ALA A 32 7.17 -3.35 -8.61
N GLN A 33 7.27 -2.03 -8.67
CA GLN A 33 6.74 -1.25 -9.78
C GLN A 33 7.44 -1.58 -11.11
N TYR A 34 8.77 -1.68 -11.10
CA TYR A 34 9.55 -2.02 -12.27
C TYR A 34 9.28 -3.43 -12.77
N ASN A 35 9.27 -4.43 -11.88
CA ASN A 35 9.08 -5.82 -12.27
C ASN A 35 7.63 -6.16 -12.61
N SER A 36 6.63 -5.47 -12.06
CA SER A 36 5.23 -5.67 -12.45
C SER A 36 4.96 -5.39 -13.94
N LYS A 37 5.84 -4.63 -14.62
CA LYS A 37 5.77 -4.38 -16.06
C LYS A 37 6.54 -5.40 -16.90
N ARG A 38 7.49 -6.13 -16.31
CA ARG A 38 8.46 -6.99 -17.03
C ARG A 38 8.30 -8.48 -16.75
N LYS A 39 7.73 -8.82 -15.61
CA LYS A 39 7.55 -10.20 -15.14
C LYS A 39 6.10 -10.39 -14.73
N SER A 40 5.59 -11.60 -14.93
CA SER A 40 4.28 -11.96 -14.38
C SER A 40 4.37 -11.89 -12.85
N CYS A 41 3.52 -11.08 -12.25
CA CYS A 41 3.34 -10.97 -10.80
C CYS A 41 1.85 -10.90 -10.47
N LEU A 42 1.50 -10.94 -9.19
CA LEU A 42 0.10 -10.90 -8.77
C LEU A 42 -0.66 -9.68 -9.33
N VAL A 43 -0.02 -8.51 -9.35
CA VAL A 43 -0.62 -7.26 -9.86
C VAL A 43 -0.85 -7.32 -11.36
N SER A 44 0.11 -7.81 -12.14
CA SER A 44 -0.01 -7.91 -13.61
C SER A 44 -1.07 -8.93 -14.01
N VAL A 45 -1.14 -10.07 -13.32
CA VAL A 45 -2.17 -11.09 -13.52
C VAL A 45 -3.55 -10.54 -13.22
N LEU A 46 -3.69 -9.81 -12.11
CA LEU A 46 -4.97 -9.22 -11.73
C LEU A 46 -5.41 -8.10 -12.69
N HIS A 47 -4.47 -7.39 -13.33
CA HIS A 47 -4.79 -6.45 -14.40
C HIS A 47 -5.50 -7.13 -15.57
N GLN A 48 -5.06 -8.31 -16.01
CA GLN A 48 -5.73 -9.06 -17.08
C GLN A 48 -7.15 -9.45 -16.70
N PHE A 49 -7.38 -9.86 -15.45
CA PHE A 49 -8.74 -10.12 -14.96
C PHE A 49 -9.61 -8.87 -14.93
N ARG A 50 -9.05 -7.70 -14.58
CA ARG A 50 -9.77 -6.42 -14.67
C ARG A 50 -10.09 -6.06 -16.11
N LEU A 51 -9.18 -6.31 -17.06
CA LEU A 51 -9.44 -6.09 -18.48
C LEU A 51 -10.60 -6.96 -18.97
N ALA A 52 -10.58 -8.26 -18.63
CA ALA A 52 -11.68 -9.17 -18.94
C ALA A 52 -12.99 -8.76 -18.24
N TRP A 53 -12.92 -8.26 -17.01
CA TRP A 53 -14.08 -7.73 -16.29
C TRP A 53 -14.68 -6.52 -17.02
N MET A 54 -13.89 -5.51 -17.36
CA MET A 54 -14.38 -4.31 -18.05
C MET A 54 -14.92 -4.62 -19.45
N SER A 55 -14.25 -5.52 -20.18
CA SER A 55 -14.72 -5.95 -21.52
C SER A 55 -16.09 -6.63 -21.43
N ARG A 56 -16.32 -7.45 -20.40
CA ARG A 56 -17.64 -8.08 -20.15
C ARG A 56 -18.66 -7.10 -19.62
N LEU A 57 -18.27 -6.14 -18.78
CA LEU A 57 -19.15 -5.09 -18.24
C LEU A 57 -19.81 -4.29 -19.36
N LEU A 58 -19.06 -3.93 -20.41
CA LEU A 58 -19.60 -3.19 -21.56
C LEU A 58 -20.65 -3.96 -22.35
N ARG A 59 -20.66 -5.30 -22.25
CA ARG A 59 -21.62 -6.19 -22.91
C ARG A 59 -22.81 -6.56 -22.01
N ARG A 60 -22.87 -6.03 -20.78
CA ARG A 60 -23.99 -6.26 -19.85
C ARG A 60 -24.96 -5.08 -19.88
N ASP A 61 -26.24 -5.40 -19.91
CA ASP A 61 -27.33 -4.44 -19.71
C ASP A 61 -27.46 -4.05 -18.23
N ASN A 62 -27.46 -5.05 -17.33
CA ASN A 62 -27.49 -4.80 -15.89
C ASN A 62 -26.08 -4.75 -15.28
N ARG A 63 -25.72 -3.58 -14.72
CA ARG A 63 -24.40 -3.30 -14.14
C ARG A 63 -24.42 -3.08 -12.62
N ILE A 64 -25.55 -3.35 -11.95
CA ILE A 64 -25.69 -3.15 -10.49
C ILE A 64 -24.65 -3.98 -9.72
N ALA A 65 -24.42 -5.22 -10.14
CA ALA A 65 -23.41 -6.08 -9.52
C ALA A 65 -21.98 -5.51 -9.67
N ASP A 66 -21.66 -4.96 -10.83
CA ASP A 66 -20.34 -4.38 -11.11
C ASP A 66 -20.11 -3.09 -10.31
N ALA A 67 -21.13 -2.23 -10.23
CA ALA A 67 -21.11 -1.03 -9.39
C ALA A 67 -20.95 -1.37 -7.90
N SER A 68 -21.62 -2.43 -7.42
CA SER A 68 -21.49 -2.92 -6.05
C SER A 68 -20.06 -3.40 -5.74
N VAL A 69 -19.43 -4.15 -6.65
CA VAL A 69 -18.03 -4.57 -6.50
C VAL A 69 -17.11 -3.35 -6.42
N MET A 70 -17.31 -2.33 -7.28
CA MET A 70 -16.51 -1.10 -7.26
C MET A 70 -16.65 -0.35 -5.93
N ALA A 71 -17.89 -0.18 -5.45
CA ALA A 71 -18.18 0.46 -4.16
C ALA A 71 -17.54 -0.29 -2.98
N ASN A 72 -17.47 -1.62 -3.03
CA ASN A 72 -16.81 -2.42 -2.00
C ASN A 72 -15.27 -2.22 -2.00
N LEU A 73 -14.65 -2.13 -3.17
CA LEU A 73 -13.21 -1.83 -3.30
C LEU A 73 -12.88 -0.42 -2.76
N GLU A 74 -13.73 0.56 -3.08
CA GLU A 74 -13.62 1.92 -2.55
C GLU A 74 -13.77 1.95 -1.03
N ARG A 75 -14.81 1.28 -0.48
CA ARG A 75 -15.06 1.20 0.97
C ARG A 75 -13.87 0.58 1.72
N SER A 76 -13.24 -0.43 1.13
CA SER A 76 -12.01 -1.02 1.69
C SER A 76 -10.88 0.01 1.77
N SER A 77 -10.73 0.89 0.77
CA SER A 77 -9.74 1.98 0.80
C SER A 77 -10.09 3.04 1.85
N LEU A 78 -11.37 3.41 1.98
CA LEU A 78 -11.86 4.34 3.00
C LEU A 78 -11.61 3.84 4.42
N PHE A 79 -11.83 2.54 4.68
CA PHE A 79 -11.57 1.93 5.98
C PHE A 79 -10.12 2.17 6.42
N PHE A 80 -9.15 1.88 5.55
CA PHE A 80 -7.73 2.10 5.85
C PHE A 80 -7.35 3.59 5.98
N ALA A 81 -7.96 4.47 5.17
CA ALA A 81 -7.75 5.92 5.33
C ALA A 81 -8.21 6.41 6.72
N SER A 82 -9.39 6.00 7.16
CA SER A 82 -9.92 6.33 8.49
C SER A 82 -9.06 5.74 9.62
N SER A 83 -8.61 4.49 9.48
CA SER A 83 -7.68 3.89 10.44
C SER A 83 -6.36 4.66 10.51
N SER A 84 -5.85 5.19 9.39
CA SER A 84 -4.62 5.99 9.37
C SER A 84 -4.79 7.26 10.22
N LEU A 85 -5.94 7.94 10.12
CA LEU A 85 -6.23 9.13 10.93
C LEU A 85 -6.29 8.82 12.43
N LEU A 86 -6.92 7.70 12.82
CA LEU A 86 -6.96 7.26 14.22
C LEU A 86 -5.57 6.95 14.76
N ILE A 87 -4.73 6.27 13.96
CA ILE A 87 -3.34 5.98 14.34
C ILE A 87 -2.55 7.29 14.48
N ILE A 88 -2.70 8.23 13.54
CA ILE A 88 -2.05 9.55 13.63
C ILE A 88 -2.47 10.28 14.92
N ALA A 89 -3.75 10.31 15.26
CA ALA A 89 -4.24 10.91 16.51
C ALA A 89 -3.65 10.22 17.76
N GLY A 90 -3.55 8.88 17.74
CA GLY A 90 -2.90 8.11 18.81
C GLY A 90 -1.41 8.43 18.94
N LEU A 91 -0.70 8.58 17.81
CA LEU A 91 0.72 8.95 17.79
C LEU A 91 0.94 10.39 18.28
N PHE A 92 0.08 11.35 17.91
CA PHE A 92 0.14 12.72 18.46
C PHE A 92 -0.10 12.74 19.96
N THR A 93 -1.03 11.92 20.45
CA THR A 93 -1.24 11.73 21.90
C THR A 93 0.02 11.18 22.56
N ALA A 94 0.62 10.12 22.00
CA ALA A 94 1.86 9.54 22.51
C ALA A 94 3.06 10.51 22.45
N PHE A 95 3.09 11.40 21.46
CA PHE A 95 4.07 12.47 21.34
C PHE A 95 3.92 13.49 22.47
N ASN A 96 2.69 13.93 22.76
CA ASN A 96 2.41 14.92 23.80
C ASN A 96 2.60 14.38 25.24
N TYR A 97 2.50 13.06 25.43
CA TYR A 97 2.74 12.38 26.71
C TYR A 97 4.12 11.72 26.80
N SER A 98 5.11 12.16 26.00
CA SER A 98 6.45 11.55 25.93
C SER A 98 7.12 11.42 27.30
N GLU A 99 7.07 12.46 28.15
CA GLU A 99 7.65 12.43 29.50
C GLU A 99 7.05 11.33 30.41
N LYS A 100 5.72 11.13 30.36
CA LYS A 100 5.03 10.10 31.16
C LYS A 100 5.21 8.70 30.58
N ALA A 101 5.24 8.58 29.26
CA ALA A 101 5.44 7.31 28.56
C ALA A 101 6.84 6.74 28.83
N VAL A 102 7.87 7.59 28.78
CA VAL A 102 9.25 7.20 29.08
C VAL A 102 9.40 6.77 30.54
N GLY A 103 8.77 7.47 31.49
CA GLY A 103 8.82 7.11 32.91
C GLY A 103 8.23 5.74 33.25
N ILE A 104 7.18 5.31 32.55
CA ILE A 104 6.55 3.97 32.73
C ILE A 104 7.38 2.86 32.08
N ILE A 105 8.06 3.18 30.96
CA ILE A 105 8.85 2.21 30.20
C ILE A 105 10.28 2.09 30.73
N ALA A 106 10.78 3.07 31.48
CA ALA A 106 12.11 3.08 32.07
C ALA A 106 12.41 1.86 32.97
N ASP A 107 11.38 1.24 33.55
CA ASP A 107 11.51 0.02 34.35
C ASP A 107 11.80 -1.23 33.49
N PHE A 108 11.64 -1.16 32.17
CA PHE A 108 11.95 -2.24 31.23
C PHE A 108 13.31 -2.03 30.57
N TYR A 109 14.31 -2.79 31.02
CA TYR A 109 15.70 -2.77 30.53
C TYR A 109 15.86 -2.94 28.99
N LEU A 110 14.91 -3.61 28.33
CA LEU A 110 14.93 -3.84 26.88
C LEU A 110 14.22 -2.75 26.05
N LEU A 111 13.45 -1.87 26.70
CA LEU A 111 12.57 -0.89 26.03
C LEU A 111 12.92 0.56 26.37
N ALA A 112 13.82 0.79 27.34
CA ALA A 112 14.19 2.12 27.77
C ALA A 112 14.83 2.91 26.59
N PRO A 113 14.19 3.99 26.11
CA PRO A 113 14.79 4.83 25.08
C PRO A 113 16.03 5.54 25.64
N ASN A 114 17.10 5.66 24.86
CA ASN A 114 18.34 6.30 25.32
C ASN A 114 18.16 7.80 25.57
N SER A 115 17.12 8.42 24.98
CA SER A 115 16.73 9.81 25.22
C SER A 115 15.27 10.08 24.82
N GLN A 116 14.68 11.12 25.41
CA GLN A 116 13.35 11.63 25.03
C GLN A 116 13.31 12.10 23.57
N GLN A 117 14.36 12.75 23.09
CA GLN A 117 14.47 13.23 21.71
C GLN A 117 14.46 12.09 20.68
N GLU A 118 15.10 10.95 21.00
CA GLU A 118 15.06 9.75 20.17
C GLU A 118 13.64 9.17 20.07
N TRP A 119 12.90 9.14 21.18
CA TRP A 119 11.51 8.71 21.21
C TRP A 119 10.63 9.61 20.33
N GLU A 120 10.74 10.92 20.52
CA GLU A 120 10.00 11.93 19.76
C GLU A 120 10.26 11.82 18.26
N MET A 121 11.52 11.63 17.85
CA MET A 121 11.89 11.41 16.45
C MET A 121 11.23 10.16 15.85
N LYS A 122 11.21 9.04 16.59
CA LYS A 122 10.57 7.78 16.14
C LYS A 122 9.06 7.97 15.97
N VAL A 123 8.41 8.66 16.91
CA VAL A 123 6.98 8.95 16.82
C VAL A 123 6.68 9.87 15.63
N ILE A 124 7.46 10.94 15.43
CA ILE A 124 7.33 11.83 14.28
C ILE A 124 7.49 11.06 12.97
N MET A 125 8.48 10.17 12.86
CA MET A 125 8.65 9.33 11.68
C MET A 125 7.41 8.47 11.41
N LEU A 126 6.84 7.82 12.43
CA LEU A 126 5.60 7.06 12.26
C LEU A 126 4.43 7.94 11.80
N ILE A 127 4.30 9.16 12.35
CA ILE A 127 3.28 10.12 11.90
C ILE A 127 3.47 10.41 10.41
N VAL A 128 4.69 10.70 9.94
CA VAL A 128 4.98 10.94 8.53
C VAL A 128 4.60 9.74 7.65
N ILE A 129 4.90 8.52 8.10
CA ILE A 129 4.54 7.28 7.39
C ILE A 129 3.01 7.14 7.26
N PHE A 130 2.26 7.37 8.34
CA PHE A 130 0.81 7.26 8.29
C PHE A 130 0.14 8.43 7.56
N VAL A 131 0.73 9.62 7.56
CA VAL A 131 0.29 10.74 6.71
C VAL A 131 0.44 10.35 5.23
N TYR A 132 1.60 9.79 4.85
CA TYR A 132 1.80 9.24 3.51
C TYR A 132 0.76 8.15 3.18
N ALA A 133 0.51 7.22 4.11
CA ALA A 133 -0.49 6.18 3.93
C ALA A 133 -1.91 6.76 3.73
N PHE A 134 -2.29 7.76 4.52
CA PHE A 134 -3.58 8.45 4.42
C PHE A 134 -3.77 9.10 3.03
N PHE A 135 -2.81 9.91 2.58
CA PHE A 135 -2.86 10.51 1.24
C PHE A 135 -2.90 9.46 0.13
N THR A 136 -2.22 8.35 0.36
CA THR A 136 -2.20 7.24 -0.58
C THR A 136 -3.57 6.56 -0.67
N PHE A 137 -4.20 6.22 0.45
CA PHE A 137 -5.53 5.63 0.46
C PHE A 137 -6.62 6.59 -0.06
N THR A 138 -6.54 7.88 0.27
CA THR A 138 -7.50 8.87 -0.26
C THR A 138 -7.37 9.07 -1.77
N TRP A 139 -6.14 9.00 -2.32
CA TRP A 139 -5.94 8.99 -3.77
C TRP A 139 -6.52 7.72 -4.42
N SER A 140 -6.37 6.55 -3.78
CA SER A 140 -7.02 5.31 -4.21
C SER A 140 -8.54 5.44 -4.29
N VAL A 141 -9.16 6.02 -3.25
CA VAL A 141 -10.61 6.30 -3.21
C VAL A 141 -11.03 7.19 -4.37
N ARG A 142 -10.27 8.26 -4.64
CA ARG A 142 -10.58 9.17 -5.77
C ARG A 142 -10.52 8.44 -7.11
N GLN A 143 -9.52 7.57 -7.31
CA GLN A 143 -9.40 6.77 -8.52
C GLN A 143 -10.51 5.71 -8.65
N TYR A 144 -10.98 5.10 -7.56
CA TYR A 144 -12.15 4.23 -7.59
C TYR A 144 -13.43 5.01 -7.93
N ASN A 145 -13.61 6.22 -7.41
CA ASN A 145 -14.70 7.10 -7.80
C ASN A 145 -14.67 7.41 -9.31
N PHE A 146 -13.48 7.66 -9.89
CA PHE A 146 -13.35 7.80 -11.34
C PHE A 146 -13.78 6.54 -12.08
N CYS A 147 -13.46 5.35 -11.56
CA CYS A 147 -13.94 4.10 -12.14
C CYS A 147 -15.47 3.99 -12.09
N SER A 148 -16.10 4.37 -10.98
CA SER A 148 -17.56 4.40 -10.84
C SER A 148 -18.22 5.34 -11.85
N VAL A 149 -17.64 6.53 -12.08
CA VAL A 149 -18.10 7.46 -13.13
C VAL A 149 -17.95 6.83 -14.51
N LEU A 150 -16.81 6.20 -14.80
CA LEU A 150 -16.59 5.52 -16.09
C LEU A 150 -17.56 4.36 -16.32
N VAL A 151 -17.98 3.64 -15.27
CA VAL A 151 -19.02 2.61 -15.35
C VAL A 151 -20.39 3.24 -15.63
N GLY A 152 -20.70 4.38 -15.00
CA GLY A 152 -21.92 5.13 -15.24
C GLY A 152 -22.02 5.73 -16.63
N SER A 153 -20.90 6.16 -17.22
CA SER A 153 -20.82 6.71 -18.58
C SER A 153 -20.48 5.68 -19.65
N ALA A 154 -20.37 4.40 -19.29
CA ALA A 154 -20.00 3.36 -20.23
C ALA A 154 -21.11 3.14 -21.28
N PRO A 155 -20.77 2.98 -22.57
CA PRO A 155 -21.76 2.79 -23.62
C PRO A 155 -22.60 1.54 -23.36
N LEU A 156 -23.90 1.58 -23.67
CA LEU A 156 -24.79 0.43 -23.48
C LEU A 156 -24.43 -0.70 -24.46
N ALA A 157 -24.77 -1.94 -24.08
CA ALA A 157 -24.49 -3.10 -24.94
C ALA A 157 -25.21 -3.00 -26.30
N THR A 158 -26.41 -2.41 -26.29
CA THR A 158 -27.30 -2.22 -27.44
C THR A 158 -27.17 -0.85 -28.11
N GLU A 159 -26.25 0.00 -27.64
CA GLU A 159 -26.06 1.34 -28.19
C GLU A 159 -25.55 1.28 -29.64
N ARG A 160 -26.27 1.95 -30.54
CA ARG A 160 -25.93 2.00 -31.96
C ARG A 160 -24.88 3.08 -32.20
N GLY A 161 -23.90 2.81 -33.07
CA GLY A 161 -22.88 3.77 -33.47
C GLY A 161 -21.56 3.70 -32.70
N VAL A 162 -21.42 2.75 -31.75
CA VAL A 162 -20.16 2.46 -31.08
C VAL A 162 -19.49 1.26 -31.76
N ASP A 163 -18.31 1.46 -32.32
CA ASP A 163 -17.54 0.36 -32.92
C ASP A 163 -16.98 -0.57 -31.83
N GLU A 164 -16.75 -1.84 -32.17
CA GLU A 164 -16.19 -2.81 -31.22
C GLU A 164 -14.75 -2.42 -30.82
N ASN A 165 -13.99 -1.77 -31.70
CA ASN A 165 -12.67 -1.25 -31.36
C ASN A 165 -12.75 -0.11 -30.32
N GLU A 166 -13.73 0.78 -30.44
CA GLU A 166 -13.97 1.86 -29.48
C GLU A 166 -14.36 1.28 -28.12
N ARG A 167 -15.23 0.26 -28.11
CA ARG A 167 -15.64 -0.45 -26.91
C ARG A 167 -14.45 -1.14 -26.24
N GLN A 168 -13.59 -1.81 -26.99
CA GLN A 168 -12.39 -2.45 -26.46
C GLN A 168 -11.37 -1.43 -25.93
N SER A 169 -11.22 -0.29 -26.60
CA SER A 169 -10.39 0.82 -26.12
C SER A 169 -10.91 1.36 -24.79
N TYR A 170 -12.22 1.60 -24.69
CA TYR A 170 -12.87 2.05 -23.47
C TYR A 170 -12.67 1.05 -22.32
N ALA A 171 -12.87 -0.26 -22.56
CA ALA A 171 -12.60 -1.30 -21.57
C ALA A 171 -11.14 -1.29 -21.08
N THR A 172 -10.19 -1.09 -22.00
CA THR A 172 -8.76 -1.00 -21.69
C THR A 172 -8.47 0.20 -20.78
N HIS A 173 -9.05 1.36 -21.08
CA HIS A 173 -8.90 2.55 -20.26
C HIS A 173 -9.53 2.38 -18.87
N MET A 174 -10.75 1.83 -18.78
CA MET A 174 -11.39 1.52 -17.50
C MET A 174 -10.53 0.57 -16.64
N ALA A 175 -10.03 -0.51 -17.23
CA ALA A 175 -9.20 -1.48 -16.53
C ALA A 175 -7.89 -0.86 -16.03
N ARG A 176 -7.33 0.07 -16.79
CA ARG A 176 -6.13 0.83 -16.40
C ARG A 176 -6.40 1.75 -15.22
N VAL A 177 -7.49 2.52 -15.22
CA VAL A 177 -7.85 3.40 -14.09
C VAL A 177 -8.11 2.56 -12.83
N CYS A 178 -8.84 1.44 -12.96
CA CYS A 178 -9.08 0.52 -11.84
C CYS A 178 -7.76 -0.09 -11.30
N SER A 179 -6.81 -0.36 -12.18
CA SER A 179 -5.48 -0.85 -11.77
C SER A 179 -4.63 0.23 -11.12
N LEU A 180 -4.75 1.50 -11.52
CA LEU A 180 -4.12 2.62 -10.84
C LEU A 180 -4.64 2.76 -9.41
N ALA A 181 -5.97 2.69 -9.22
CA ALA A 181 -6.61 2.71 -7.90
C ALA A 181 -6.07 1.57 -7.01
N ALA A 182 -6.06 0.35 -7.53
CA ALA A 182 -5.54 -0.81 -6.80
C ALA A 182 -4.04 -0.71 -6.50
N ASN A 183 -3.24 -0.12 -7.38
CA ASN A 183 -1.82 0.10 -7.13
C ASN A 183 -1.62 1.12 -6.02
N GLN A 184 -2.41 2.19 -6.01
CA GLN A 184 -2.37 3.18 -4.94
C GLN A 184 -2.74 2.55 -3.60
N PHE A 185 -3.80 1.74 -3.56
CA PHE A 185 -4.15 0.96 -2.36
C PHE A 185 -2.97 0.09 -1.86
N ASN A 186 -2.26 -0.57 -2.78
CA ASN A 186 -1.10 -1.38 -2.44
C ASN A 186 0.09 -0.55 -1.90
N TYR A 187 0.31 0.67 -2.38
CA TYR A 187 1.31 1.57 -1.80
C TYR A 187 0.98 1.92 -0.35
N GLY A 188 -0.30 2.14 -0.04
CA GLY A 188 -0.77 2.42 1.33
C GLY A 188 -0.57 1.20 2.24
N LEU A 189 -0.91 0.01 1.75
CA LEU A 189 -0.65 -1.24 2.49
C LEU A 189 0.85 -1.46 2.74
N ARG A 190 1.71 -1.17 1.76
CA ARG A 190 3.17 -1.25 1.95
C ARG A 190 3.63 -0.28 3.05
N ALA A 191 3.11 0.95 3.08
CA ALA A 191 3.40 1.89 4.16
C ALA A 191 3.00 1.32 5.54
N TYR A 192 1.85 0.65 5.65
CA TYR A 192 1.44 -0.03 6.88
C TYR A 192 2.42 -1.14 7.30
N TYR A 193 2.87 -1.97 6.35
CA TYR A 193 3.85 -3.01 6.66
C TYR A 193 5.18 -2.43 7.12
N PHE A 194 5.65 -1.36 6.47
CA PHE A 194 6.88 -0.69 6.89
C PHE A 194 6.71 0.10 8.19
N ALA A 195 5.54 0.67 8.49
CA ALA A 195 5.24 1.25 9.80
C ALA A 195 5.37 0.20 10.91
N MET A 196 4.83 -1.01 10.70
CA MET A 196 4.98 -2.12 11.64
C MET A 196 6.44 -2.57 11.79
N ALA A 197 7.23 -2.58 10.70
CA ALA A 197 8.67 -2.84 10.78
C ALA A 197 9.38 -1.75 11.61
N PHE A 198 9.04 -0.48 11.36
CA PHE A 198 9.58 0.67 12.08
C PHE A 198 9.30 0.61 13.57
N CYS A 199 8.15 0.07 14.01
CA CYS A 199 7.88 -0.15 15.43
C CYS A 199 8.94 -1.05 16.11
N GLY A 200 9.62 -1.93 15.36
CA GLY A 200 10.77 -2.68 15.87
C GLY A 200 11.91 -1.79 16.37
N TRP A 201 12.02 -0.55 15.89
CA TRP A 201 13.03 0.38 16.35
C TRP A 201 12.84 0.86 17.78
N PHE A 202 11.64 0.72 18.36
CA PHE A 202 11.45 0.93 19.79
C PHE A 202 12.13 -0.14 20.65
N LEU A 203 12.35 -1.35 20.10
CA LEU A 203 13.14 -2.41 20.74
C LEU A 203 14.64 -2.27 20.45
N GLY A 204 15.00 -1.57 19.39
CA GLY A 204 16.38 -1.22 19.06
C GLY A 204 16.67 -1.18 17.55
N PRO A 205 17.82 -0.60 17.16
CA PRO A 205 18.22 -0.43 15.75
C PRO A 205 18.22 -1.75 14.94
N TYR A 206 18.77 -2.82 15.53
CA TYR A 206 18.85 -4.14 14.88
C TYR A 206 17.47 -4.75 14.62
N PHE A 207 16.52 -4.57 15.53
CA PHE A 207 15.15 -5.05 15.34
C PHE A 207 14.45 -4.35 14.18
N CYS A 208 14.69 -3.03 14.01
CA CYS A 208 14.19 -2.28 12.86
C CYS A 208 14.76 -2.76 11.53
N MET A 209 16.08 -3.00 11.46
CA MET A 209 16.71 -3.53 10.25
C MET A 209 16.18 -4.94 9.91
N ALA A 210 16.13 -5.82 10.91
CA ALA A 210 15.67 -7.19 10.74
C ALA A 210 14.18 -7.26 10.32
N SER A 211 13.32 -6.47 10.98
CA SER A 211 11.90 -6.40 10.64
C SER A 211 11.68 -5.82 9.23
N SER A 212 12.47 -4.81 8.83
CA SER A 212 12.40 -4.22 7.49
C SER A 212 12.76 -5.22 6.39
N LEU A 213 13.85 -5.96 6.58
CA LEU A 213 14.26 -7.04 5.68
C LEU A 213 13.20 -8.16 5.64
N MET A 214 12.64 -8.53 6.78
CA MET A 214 11.56 -9.52 6.87
C MET A 214 10.32 -9.06 6.09
N VAL A 215 9.94 -7.78 6.21
CA VAL A 215 8.82 -7.21 5.43
C VAL A 215 9.12 -7.28 3.93
N VAL A 216 10.33 -6.93 3.49
CA VAL A 216 10.73 -7.05 2.08
C VAL A 216 10.59 -8.50 1.60
N LEU A 217 11.09 -9.48 2.37
CA LEU A 217 10.99 -10.91 2.05
C LEU A 217 9.54 -11.39 1.97
N VAL A 218 8.70 -10.99 2.93
CA VAL A 218 7.28 -11.35 2.97
C VAL A 218 6.54 -10.76 1.77
N LEU A 219 6.75 -9.47 1.46
CA LEU A 219 6.11 -8.80 0.34
C LEU A 219 6.56 -9.43 -0.99
N TYR A 220 7.86 -9.66 -1.17
CA TYR A 220 8.39 -10.33 -2.36
C TYR A 220 7.79 -11.72 -2.54
N ARG A 221 7.72 -12.52 -1.46
CA ARG A 221 7.12 -13.85 -1.50
C ARG A 221 5.63 -13.78 -1.87
N ARG A 222 4.89 -12.83 -1.31
CA ARG A 222 3.45 -12.66 -1.57
C ARG A 222 3.18 -12.22 -3.01
N GLU A 223 3.98 -11.31 -3.54
CA GLU A 223 3.76 -10.70 -4.86
C GLU A 223 4.23 -11.59 -6.02
N PHE A 224 5.31 -12.37 -5.84
CA PHE A 224 5.94 -13.13 -6.94
C PHE A 224 5.94 -14.65 -6.75
N ARG A 225 5.79 -15.17 -5.53
CA ARG A 225 5.93 -16.62 -5.25
C ARG A 225 4.75 -17.25 -4.51
N SER A 226 3.66 -16.51 -4.28
CA SER A 226 2.52 -17.00 -3.53
C SER A 226 1.75 -18.09 -4.29
N LYS A 227 1.11 -18.99 -3.53
CA LYS A 227 0.19 -19.98 -4.10
C LYS A 227 -0.93 -19.27 -4.89
N THR A 228 -1.44 -18.16 -4.37
CA THR A 228 -2.43 -17.31 -5.03
C THR A 228 -1.98 -16.81 -6.40
N PHE A 229 -0.76 -16.26 -6.50
CA PHE A 229 -0.19 -15.84 -7.78
C PHE A 229 -0.12 -17.01 -8.77
N LYS A 230 0.42 -18.16 -8.33
CA LYS A 230 0.51 -19.35 -9.19
C LYS A 230 -0.86 -19.83 -9.68
N THR A 231 -1.87 -19.85 -8.82
CA THR A 231 -3.23 -20.26 -9.18
C THR A 231 -3.87 -19.29 -10.16
N LEU A 232 -3.79 -17.98 -9.91
CA LEU A 232 -4.35 -16.97 -10.82
C LEU A 232 -3.63 -16.96 -12.17
N ASN A 233 -2.31 -17.10 -12.17
CA ASN A 233 -1.52 -17.15 -13.41
C ASN A 233 -1.88 -18.40 -14.25
N ARG A 234 -2.11 -19.55 -13.63
CA ARG A 234 -2.63 -20.74 -14.32
C ARG A 234 -4.02 -20.49 -14.90
N GLY A 235 -4.90 -19.82 -14.16
CA GLY A 235 -6.25 -19.48 -14.64
C GLY A 235 -6.25 -18.56 -15.86
N LEU A 236 -5.26 -17.67 -16.00
CA LEU A 236 -5.09 -16.86 -17.21
C LEU A 236 -4.69 -17.68 -18.44
N VAL A 237 -3.77 -18.64 -18.28
CA VAL A 237 -3.31 -19.49 -19.39
C VAL A 237 -4.46 -20.31 -19.98
N VAL A 238 -5.38 -20.81 -19.13
CA VAL A 238 -6.55 -21.56 -19.60
C VAL A 238 -7.47 -20.71 -20.48
N ASN A 239 -7.66 -19.42 -20.18
CA ASN A 239 -8.46 -18.53 -21.02
C ASN A 239 -7.84 -18.27 -22.40
N ASN A 240 -6.51 -18.27 -22.52
CA ASN A 240 -5.83 -18.10 -23.82
C ASN A 240 -5.86 -19.34 -24.72
N HIS A 241 -6.14 -20.54 -24.16
CA HIS A 241 -6.28 -21.78 -24.94
C HIS A 241 -7.75 -22.13 -25.25
N ALA A 242 -8.70 -21.45 -24.60
CA ALA A 242 -10.14 -21.65 -24.78
C ALA A 242 -10.80 -20.61 -25.71
N SER A 243 -10.03 -19.63 -26.19
CA SER A 243 -10.38 -18.66 -27.25
C SER A 243 -9.76 -19.07 -28.57
#